data_AF-A0A9P7WTS2-F1
#
_entry.id   AF-A0A9P7WTS2-F1
#
_cell.length_a   1.000
_cell.length_b   1.000
_cell.length_c   1.000
_cell.angle_alpha   90.00
_cell.angle_beta   90.00
_cell.angle_gamma   90.00
#
_symmetry.space_group_name_H-M   'P 1'
#
loop_
_entity.id
_entity.type
_entity.pdbx_description
1 polymer ?
#
loop_
_entity_poly.entity_id
_entity_poly.type
_entity_poly.pdbx_seq_one_letter_code
_entity_poly.pdbx_strand_id
1 'polypeptide(L)' 'MLLDYAVVHRRPVQTDMGNFGAKSVGMKEAPVTIAGILKVVHSATRAESGRFWDQEGKELVW' A
#
# COMPACT_ATOMS: atom_id res chain seq x y z
N MET A 1 -21.20 -6.84 2.37
CA MET A 1 -21.44 -5.53 1.74
C MET A 1 -20.07 -5.02 1.33
N LEU A 2 -19.80 -4.90 0.02
CA LEU A 2 -18.47 -4.53 -0.52
C LEU A 2 -18.22 -3.01 -0.33
N LEU A 3 -16.95 -2.60 -0.27
CA LEU A 3 -16.54 -1.19 -0.29
C LEU A 3 -16.93 -0.51 -1.61
N ASP A 4 -17.16 0.80 -1.57
CA ASP A 4 -17.35 1.60 -2.79
C ASP A 4 -15.99 1.94 -3.44
N TYR A 5 -14.97 2.36 -2.67
CA TYR A 5 -13.59 2.52 -3.16
C TYR A 5 -12.56 2.61 -2.02
N ALA A 6 -11.35 2.10 -2.26
CA ALA A 6 -10.22 2.14 -1.32
C ALA A 6 -8.96 2.66 -2.00
N VAL A 7 -8.19 3.49 -1.30
CA VAL A 7 -6.84 3.88 -1.73
C VAL A 7 -5.84 3.23 -0.78
N VAL A 8 -4.91 2.45 -1.34
CA VAL A 8 -3.90 1.72 -0.58
C VAL A 8 -2.51 2.13 -1.03
N HIS A 9 -1.76 2.77 -0.14
CA HIS A 9 -0.34 3.00 -0.29
C HIS A 9 0.41 1.69 -0.14
N ARG A 10 1.01 1.23 -1.24
CA ARG A 10 2.10 0.26 -1.14
C ARG A 10 3.36 1.03 -0.77
N ARG A 11 4.00 0.64 0.34
CA ARG A 11 5.38 1.09 0.60
C ARG A 11 6.26 0.69 -0.59
N PRO A 12 7.47 1.26 -0.77
CA PRO A 12 8.24 1.01 -1.99
C PRO A 12 8.48 -0.50 -2.20
N VAL A 13 7.87 -1.05 -3.24
CA VAL A 13 7.87 -2.50 -3.55
C VAL A 13 8.98 -2.83 -4.52
N GLN A 14 9.58 -4.01 -4.36
CA GLN A 14 10.57 -4.61 -5.27
C GLN A 14 10.00 -4.88 -6.67
N THR A 15 9.83 -3.81 -7.43
CA THR A 15 9.42 -3.73 -8.84
C THR A 15 10.39 -2.81 -9.53
N ASP A 16 10.37 -2.73 -10.86
CA ASP A 16 11.26 -1.83 -11.60
C ASP A 16 11.15 -0.38 -11.12
N MET A 17 9.92 0.12 -10.95
CA MET A 17 9.67 1.47 -10.43
C MET A 17 10.16 1.66 -8.99
N GLY A 18 9.87 0.71 -8.10
CA GLY A 18 10.26 0.84 -6.69
C GLY A 18 11.76 0.69 -6.47
N ASN A 19 12.41 -0.21 -7.20
CA ASN A 19 13.86 -0.38 -7.17
C ASN A 19 14.58 0.80 -7.83
N PHE A 20 14.00 1.41 -8.86
CA PHE A 20 14.52 2.66 -9.41
C PHE A 20 14.53 3.78 -8.36
N GLY A 21 13.41 3.99 -7.65
CA GLY A 21 13.33 4.95 -6.55
C GLY A 21 14.22 4.60 -5.36
N ALA A 22 14.37 3.32 -5.02
CA ALA A 22 15.28 2.88 -3.96
C ALA A 22 16.74 3.20 -4.31
N LYS A 23 17.15 2.94 -5.56
CA LYS A 23 18.51 3.23 -6.03
C LYS A 23 18.82 4.72 -6.05
N SER A 24 17.85 5.58 -6.37
CA SER A 24 18.08 7.04 -6.38
C SER A 24 18.37 7.63 -5.00
N VAL A 25 18.02 6.91 -3.93
CA VAL A 25 18.31 7.28 -2.53
C VAL A 25 19.39 6.39 -1.88
N GLY A 26 20.14 5.62 -2.68
CA GLY A 26 21.28 4.82 -2.21
C GLY A 26 20.92 3.46 -1.61
N MET A 27 19.69 2.99 -1.76
CA MET A 27 19.29 1.65 -1.34
C MET A 27 19.56 0.62 -2.45
N LYS A 28 19.94 -0.60 -2.06
CA LYS A 28 20.17 -1.71 -3.01
C LYS A 28 18.88 -2.14 -3.73
N GLU A 29 17.79 -2.20 -2.98
CA GLU A 29 16.47 -2.62 -3.43
C GLU A 29 15.39 -1.99 -2.55
N ALA A 30 14.16 -1.98 -3.04
CA ALA A 30 13.02 -1.53 -2.28
C ALA A 30 12.70 -2.50 -1.12
N PRO A 31 12.18 -2.02 0.01
CA PRO A 31 12.12 -2.78 1.26
C PRO A 31 10.97 -3.80 1.36
N VAL A 32 9.95 -3.76 0.50
CA VAL A 32 8.74 -4.59 0.70
C VAL A 32 8.32 -5.40 -0.53
N THR A 33 7.56 -6.48 -0.26
CA THR A 33 6.87 -7.32 -1.23
C THR A 33 5.34 -7.18 -1.08
N ILE A 34 4.55 -7.65 -2.07
CA ILE A 34 3.14 -7.24 -2.29
C ILE A 34 2.12 -7.85 -1.29
N ALA A 35 2.56 -8.66 -0.33
CA ALA A 35 1.68 -9.56 0.43
C ALA A 35 0.60 -8.87 1.31
N GLY A 36 0.76 -7.60 1.70
CA GLY A 36 -0.14 -6.94 2.68
C GLY A 36 -1.48 -6.43 2.13
N ILE A 37 -1.56 -6.08 0.84
CA ILE A 37 -2.69 -5.32 0.29
C ILE A 37 -3.99 -6.11 0.30
N LEU A 38 -3.94 -7.42 0.04
CA LEU A 38 -5.13 -8.27 0.00
C LEU A 38 -5.84 -8.35 1.35
N LYS A 39 -5.08 -8.27 2.46
CA LYS A 39 -5.65 -8.26 3.81
C LYS A 39 -6.49 -7.01 4.04
N VAL A 40 -5.99 -5.85 3.62
CA VAL A 40 -6.68 -4.56 3.79
C VAL A 40 -7.98 -4.55 2.99
N VAL A 41 -7.96 -4.99 1.73
CA VAL A 41 -9.16 -5.07 0.89
C VAL A 41 -10.18 -6.05 1.47
N HIS A 42 -9.73 -7.17 2.03
CA HIS A 42 -10.62 -8.18 2.61
C HIS A 42 -11.27 -7.73 3.93
N SER A 43 -10.56 -6.94 4.76
CA SER A 43 -11.08 -6.46 6.04
C SER A 43 -11.90 -5.19 5.94
N ALA A 44 -11.73 -4.41 4.87
CA ALA A 44 -12.34 -3.09 4.76
C ALA A 44 -13.88 -3.19 4.61
N THR A 45 -14.57 -2.27 5.27
CA THR A 45 -16.03 -2.14 5.29
C THR A 45 -16.52 -0.85 4.61
N ARG A 46 -17.80 -0.79 4.23
CA ARG A 46 -18.34 0.41 3.55
C ARG A 46 -18.17 1.72 4.35
N ALA A 47 -18.16 1.64 5.68
CA ALA A 47 -17.93 2.77 6.57
C ALA A 47 -16.50 3.37 6.45
N GLU A 48 -15.59 2.60 5.86
CA GLU A 48 -14.18 2.95 5.67
C GLU A 48 -13.87 3.44 4.25
N SER A 49 -14.90 3.57 3.40
CA SER A 49 -14.75 4.06 2.03
C SER A 49 -14.19 5.49 2.02
N GLY A 50 -13.25 5.75 1.11
CA GLY A 50 -12.61 7.07 0.98
C GLY A 50 -11.47 7.37 1.95
N ARG A 51 -11.08 6.40 2.77
CA ARG A 51 -9.86 6.49 3.58
C ARG A 51 -8.63 6.05 2.80
N PHE A 52 -7.48 6.56 3.22
CA PHE A 52 -6.18 6.21 2.67
C PHE A 52 -5.44 5.29 3.64
N TRP A 53 -5.07 4.11 3.17
CA TRP A 53 -4.49 3.07 4.02
C TRP A 53 -3.09 2.70 3.56
N ASP A 54 -2.23 2.23 4.46
CA ASP A 54 -1.06 1.47 4.08
C ASP A 54 -1.37 -0.04 4.01
N GLN A 55 -0.42 -0.80 3.47
CA GLN A 55 -0.50 -2.26 3.34
C GLN A 55 -0.55 -3.04 4.68
N GLU A 56 -0.32 -2.38 5.82
CA GLU A 56 -0.44 -2.96 7.16
C GLU A 56 -1.84 -2.72 7.75
N GLY A 57 -2.69 -1.95 7.06
CA GLY A 57 -4.02 -1.54 7.50
C GLY A 57 -4.03 -0.28 8.35
N LYS A 58 -2.93 0.49 8.37
CA LYS A 58 -2.85 1.76 9.07
C LYS A 58 -3.37 2.90 8.20
N GLU A 59 -4.22 3.76 8.76
CA GLU A 59 -4.68 4.95 8.07
C GLU A 59 -3.53 5.96 7.91
N LEU A 60 -3.42 6.53 6.71
CA LEU A 60 -2.47 7.56 6.33
C LEU A 60 -3.18 8.90 6.15
N VAL A 61 -2.44 9.98 6.33
CA VAL A 61 -2.91 11.33 5.99
C VAL A 61 -2.85 11.49 4.46
N TRP A 62 -3.87 12.14 3.90
CA TRP A 62 -3.92 12.53 2.49
C TRP A 62 -2.83 13.53 2.12
#